data_AF-A0ABD2JIA7-F1
#
_entry.id   AF-A0ABD2JIA7-F1
#
_cell.length_a   1.000
_cell.length_b   1.000
_cell.length_c   1.000
_cell.angle_alpha   90.00
_cell.angle_beta   90.00
_cell.angle_gamma   90.00
#
_symmetry.space_group_name_H-M   'P 1'
#
loop_
_entity.id
_entity.type
_entity.pdbx_description
1 polymer ?
#
loop_
_entity_poly.entity_id
_entity_poly.type
_entity_poly.pdbx_seq_one_letter_code
_entity_poly.pdbx_strand_id
1 'polypeptide(L)'
;MGDQKQIFKVVLTGGPCAGKTTGQARLSSFFESIGWKVYTVPETASILLSPGRIRFPDLSRDQAAQFQIDLLKTLIQIENVFFNQAVLSEAEKIMIILDRGAMDGSAYIDMESWSNVLSACGVDIHEMRERYHQICHLVTAADGAQSFYQLANNQARTEAMEEAIEIDKKTREAWIGHQCLSIVDNSNCCSFDEKISKLIAVVCERLGIPISDRLAPNSKKRKWLVSKIVDNDAFLQIKQEKFSLQHDYLNTAGSSQVRLRSRSQNGKYTYTLTTRTFEDADGKKLPQPVETRKQLDRREYQSYLKLLDRSRQSIHKKRVCFVFGNVNMERAKEAGRQFVAGGTAGMVEVCLMHPLDLVKTRLQIGGGHFAGLADCFGQTFRREGVSGFYKGILPPILAETPKRATKFLTFEQYKRALAPAATHWHLPPWACLSLAGLFCGLTEAFVICPFEVVKVRLQTEFTVSLSEQRSSAAIAREIIRADGIGTAGIYRGIGATLWRHGVWNMFYFGIYHNLRILLSTSKAKSECQGQSSPAVSSGSVPLRLFLGFLAGSVASVANIPFDVAKSRIQGPQPVSGRIYHKTWPTIRLIYHQEGFRTLYRGLVPKVMRLGPGGGIMLVVFETVYEFLAKYN
;
A
#
# COMPACT_ATOMS: atom_id res chain seq x y z
N MET A 1 0.90 -22.22 -13.33
CA MET A 1 0.95 -20.88 -13.95
C MET A 1 2.41 -20.57 -14.15
N GLY A 2 2.90 -20.54 -15.40
CA GLY A 2 4.29 -20.18 -15.67
C GLY A 2 4.51 -18.71 -15.30
N ASP A 3 5.56 -18.41 -14.55
CA ASP A 3 5.89 -17.05 -14.15
C ASP A 3 6.11 -16.19 -15.40
N GLN A 4 5.25 -15.18 -15.59
CA GLN A 4 5.30 -14.29 -16.72
C GLN A 4 6.52 -13.38 -16.58
N LYS A 5 7.37 -13.34 -17.60
CA LYS A 5 8.59 -12.53 -17.63
C LYS A 5 8.30 -11.05 -17.31
N GLN A 6 8.92 -10.53 -16.26
CA GLN A 6 8.70 -9.19 -15.75
C GLN A 6 9.82 -8.24 -16.21
N ILE A 7 9.50 -7.30 -17.09
CA ILE A 7 10.41 -6.23 -17.54
C ILE A 7 9.93 -4.90 -16.97
N PHE A 8 10.74 -4.26 -16.15
CA PHE A 8 10.41 -2.99 -15.50
C PHE A 8 11.33 -1.86 -15.96
N LYS A 9 10.75 -0.76 -16.45
CA LYS A 9 11.48 0.43 -16.95
C LYS A 9 11.36 1.57 -15.95
N VAL A 10 12.49 2.01 -15.39
CA VAL A 10 12.57 3.12 -14.44
C VAL A 10 13.44 4.23 -15.00
N VAL A 11 12.92 5.46 -15.00
CA VAL A 11 13.65 6.66 -15.40
C VAL A 11 14.14 7.41 -14.17
N LEU A 12 15.40 7.81 -14.18
CA LEU A 12 15.94 8.78 -13.23
C LEU A 12 16.01 10.14 -13.92
N THR A 13 15.18 11.07 -13.47
CA THR A 13 15.10 12.45 -13.98
C THR A 13 15.43 13.44 -12.86
N GLY A 14 15.69 14.70 -13.20
CA GLY A 14 16.02 15.75 -12.24
C GLY A 14 17.03 16.75 -12.78
N GLY A 15 17.23 17.82 -12.03
CA GLY A 15 18.14 18.91 -12.34
C GLY A 15 19.63 18.54 -12.25
N PRO A 16 20.52 19.51 -12.52
CA PRO A 16 21.96 19.34 -12.35
C PRO A 16 22.29 18.98 -10.89
N CYS A 17 23.34 18.17 -10.68
CA CYS A 17 23.78 17.71 -9.34
C CYS A 17 22.71 17.01 -8.47
N ALA A 18 21.62 16.51 -9.06
CA ALA A 18 20.59 15.76 -8.33
C ALA A 18 21.03 14.37 -7.81
N GLY A 19 22.11 13.81 -8.37
CA GLY A 19 22.66 12.51 -7.98
C GLY A 19 22.26 11.32 -8.88
N LYS A 20 21.79 11.57 -10.11
CA LYS A 20 21.29 10.55 -11.05
C LYS A 20 22.27 9.42 -11.33
N THR A 21 23.52 9.73 -11.70
CA THR A 21 24.54 8.72 -12.03
C THR A 21 24.86 7.82 -10.82
N THR A 22 24.98 8.40 -9.63
CA THR A 22 25.18 7.63 -8.39
C THR A 22 23.94 6.81 -8.03
N GLY A 23 22.75 7.37 -8.23
CA GLY A 23 21.47 6.67 -8.07
C GLY A 23 21.34 5.47 -9.00
N GLN A 24 21.70 5.62 -10.28
CA GLN A 24 21.70 4.54 -11.28
C GLN A 24 22.62 3.39 -10.85
N ALA A 25 23.85 3.70 -10.45
CA ALA A 25 24.83 2.69 -10.03
C ALA A 25 24.36 1.92 -8.77
N ARG A 26 23.78 2.64 -7.80
CA ARG A 26 23.28 2.05 -6.54
C ARG A 26 22.01 1.24 -6.74
N LEU A 27 21.09 1.73 -7.56
CA LEU A 27 19.87 1.02 -7.93
C LEU A 27 20.22 -0.27 -8.68
N SER A 28 21.14 -0.21 -9.65
CA SER A 28 21.64 -1.39 -10.35
C SER A 28 22.23 -2.42 -9.39
N SER A 29 23.19 -2.01 -8.56
CA SER A 29 23.84 -2.89 -7.58
C SER A 29 22.84 -3.54 -6.61
N PHE A 30 21.80 -2.81 -6.21
CA PHE A 30 20.75 -3.31 -5.32
C PHE A 30 19.90 -4.38 -6.01
N PHE A 31 19.37 -4.09 -7.20
CA PHE A 31 18.50 -5.01 -7.93
C PHE A 31 19.23 -6.28 -8.39
N GLU A 32 20.49 -6.17 -8.81
CA GLU A 32 21.34 -7.33 -9.06
C GLU A 32 21.53 -8.19 -7.82
N SER A 33 21.65 -7.58 -6.63
CA SER A 33 21.84 -8.32 -5.37
C SER A 33 20.63 -9.14 -4.96
N ILE A 34 19.44 -8.77 -5.42
CA ILE A 34 18.18 -9.50 -5.19
C ILE A 34 17.79 -10.40 -6.37
N GLY A 35 18.69 -10.59 -7.33
CA GLY A 35 18.55 -11.56 -8.43
C GLY A 35 17.87 -11.02 -9.69
N TRP A 36 17.75 -9.70 -9.84
CA TRP A 36 17.26 -9.11 -11.08
C TRP A 36 18.40 -8.92 -12.07
N LYS A 37 18.11 -9.08 -13.37
CA LYS A 37 19.02 -8.65 -14.43
C LYS A 37 18.81 -7.17 -14.68
N VAL A 38 19.86 -6.35 -14.64
CA VAL A 38 19.75 -4.90 -14.81
C VAL A 38 20.42 -4.46 -16.09
N TYR A 39 19.74 -3.62 -16.88
CA TYR A 39 20.29 -2.88 -18.00
C TYR A 39 20.32 -1.38 -17.65
N THR A 40 21.47 -0.75 -17.80
CA THR A 40 21.64 0.69 -17.59
C THR A 40 21.81 1.39 -18.92
N VAL A 41 20.86 2.26 -19.27
CA VAL A 41 20.93 3.08 -20.48
C VAL A 41 21.73 4.35 -20.16
N PRO A 42 22.85 4.62 -20.87
CA PRO A 42 23.64 5.83 -20.65
C PRO A 42 22.93 7.09 -21.17
N GLU A 43 23.27 8.26 -20.60
CA GLU A 43 22.68 9.56 -20.99
C GLU A 43 23.04 9.95 -22.44
N THR A 44 22.05 9.93 -23.34
CA THR A 44 22.22 10.27 -24.78
C THR A 44 22.74 11.70 -25.00
N ALA A 45 22.30 12.65 -24.17
CA ALA A 45 22.76 14.04 -24.25
C ALA A 45 24.27 14.15 -23.95
N SER A 46 24.77 13.40 -22.95
CA SER A 46 26.20 13.35 -22.64
C SER A 46 27.03 12.72 -23.76
N ILE A 47 26.46 11.76 -24.51
CA ILE A 47 27.12 11.18 -25.70
C ILE A 47 27.28 12.24 -26.80
N LEU A 48 26.30 13.13 -26.99
CA LEU A 48 26.30 14.11 -28.08
C LEU A 48 26.97 15.45 -27.70
N LEU A 49 26.94 15.84 -26.42
CA LEU A 49 27.39 17.14 -25.90
C LEU A 49 28.75 17.08 -25.17
N SER A 50 29.44 15.95 -25.17
CA SER A 50 30.79 15.82 -24.57
C SER A 50 31.80 16.81 -25.16
N PRO A 51 32.85 17.22 -24.41
CA PRO A 51 33.87 18.16 -24.88
C PRO A 51 34.48 17.74 -26.24
N GLY A 52 34.50 18.66 -27.21
CA GLY A 52 34.96 18.41 -28.58
C GLY A 52 33.87 17.98 -29.58
N ARG A 53 32.58 18.01 -29.18
CA ARG A 53 31.41 17.72 -30.04
C ARG A 53 30.55 18.98 -30.26
N ILE A 54 29.23 18.85 -30.22
CA ILE A 54 28.28 19.94 -30.51
C ILE A 54 28.17 20.84 -29.28
N ARG A 55 28.49 22.13 -29.42
CA ARG A 55 28.28 23.16 -28.39
C ARG A 55 26.93 23.82 -28.59
N PHE A 56 26.00 23.58 -27.67
CA PHE A 56 24.63 24.10 -27.74
C PHE A 56 24.55 25.64 -27.88
N PRO A 57 25.42 26.44 -27.21
CA PRO A 57 25.42 27.91 -27.38
C PRO A 57 25.86 28.41 -28.76
N ASP A 58 26.52 27.56 -29.57
CA ASP A 58 27.05 27.94 -30.89
C ASP A 58 26.04 27.67 -32.03
N LEU A 59 24.88 27.06 -31.73
CA LEU A 59 23.88 26.66 -32.73
C LEU A 59 22.91 27.80 -33.04
N SER A 60 22.54 27.94 -34.32
CA SER A 60 21.39 28.78 -34.69
C SER A 60 20.08 28.21 -34.16
N ARG A 61 19.01 29.02 -34.09
CA ARG A 61 17.69 28.56 -33.59
C ARG A 61 17.17 27.33 -34.36
N ASP A 62 17.33 27.30 -35.68
CA ASP A 62 16.90 26.18 -36.52
C ASP A 62 17.77 24.93 -36.31
N GLN A 63 19.08 25.12 -36.16
CA GLN A 63 20.01 24.03 -35.85
C GLN A 63 19.76 23.44 -34.47
N ALA A 64 19.42 24.26 -33.47
CA ALA A 64 19.06 23.81 -32.14
C ALA A 64 17.76 23.00 -32.14
N ALA A 65 16.73 23.44 -32.89
CA ALA A 65 15.49 22.70 -33.05
C ALA A 65 15.70 21.34 -33.72
N GLN A 66 16.48 21.30 -34.81
CA GLN A 66 16.82 20.05 -35.49
C GLN A 66 17.64 19.12 -34.58
N PHE A 67 18.58 19.67 -33.81
CA PHE A 67 19.37 18.90 -32.85
C PHE A 67 18.50 18.28 -31.76
N GLN A 68 17.44 18.96 -31.28
CA GLN A 68 16.50 18.38 -30.30
C GLN A 68 15.69 17.22 -30.89
N ILE A 69 15.28 17.32 -32.16
CA ILE A 69 14.62 16.22 -32.89
C ILE A 69 15.56 15.00 -32.98
N ASP A 70 16.81 15.23 -33.39
CA ASP A 70 17.79 14.16 -33.55
C ASP A 70 18.19 13.54 -32.20
N LEU A 71 18.28 14.35 -31.15
CA LEU A 71 18.51 13.90 -29.77
C LEU A 71 17.38 12.99 -29.29
N LEU A 72 16.12 13.38 -29.48
CA LEU A 72 14.96 12.60 -29.07
C LEU A 72 14.86 11.28 -29.85
N LYS A 73 15.05 11.31 -31.18
CA LYS A 73 15.09 10.10 -32.01
C LYS A 73 16.21 9.13 -31.58
N THR A 74 17.39 9.67 -31.30
CA THR A 74 18.53 8.87 -30.82
C THR A 74 18.23 8.25 -29.46
N LEU A 75 17.63 9.01 -28.54
CA LEU A 75 17.23 8.53 -27.23
C LEU A 75 16.24 7.36 -27.35
N ILE A 76 15.16 7.53 -28.11
CA ILE A 76 14.16 6.48 -28.35
C ILE A 76 14.80 5.22 -28.96
N GLN A 77 15.72 5.40 -29.92
CA GLN A 77 16.37 4.27 -30.57
C GLN A 77 17.28 3.50 -29.60
N ILE A 78 18.10 4.19 -28.79
CA ILE A 78 18.94 3.55 -27.78
C ILE A 78 18.07 2.78 -26.78
N GLU A 79 16.99 3.39 -26.29
CA GLU A 79 16.03 2.71 -25.40
C GLU A 79 15.48 1.42 -25.99
N ASN A 80 15.03 1.48 -27.26
CA ASN A 80 14.47 0.34 -27.96
C ASN A 80 15.49 -0.79 -28.09
N VAL A 81 16.77 -0.48 -28.33
CA VAL A 81 17.84 -1.48 -28.39
C VAL A 81 17.93 -2.24 -27.05
N PHE A 82 18.01 -1.55 -25.92
CA PHE A 82 18.08 -2.20 -24.61
C PHE A 82 16.80 -2.97 -24.27
N PHE A 83 15.63 -2.45 -24.66
CA PHE A 83 14.36 -3.13 -24.47
C PHE A 83 14.28 -4.43 -25.27
N ASN A 84 14.69 -4.41 -26.55
CA ASN A 84 14.73 -5.61 -27.38
C ASN A 84 15.67 -6.66 -26.80
N GLN A 85 16.84 -6.26 -26.28
CA GLN A 85 17.76 -7.16 -25.59
C GLN A 85 17.16 -7.73 -24.29
N ALA A 86 16.41 -6.93 -23.54
CA ALA A 86 15.68 -7.40 -22.37
C ALA A 86 14.62 -8.45 -22.75
N VAL A 87 13.85 -8.23 -23.81
CA VAL A 87 12.83 -9.18 -24.32
C VAL A 87 13.46 -10.50 -24.78
N LEU A 88 14.65 -10.49 -25.36
CA LEU A 88 15.36 -11.71 -25.79
C LEU A 88 16.09 -12.45 -24.66
N SER A 89 16.36 -11.80 -23.53
CA SER A 89 17.10 -12.41 -22.42
C SER A 89 16.33 -13.56 -21.74
N GLU A 90 17.02 -14.62 -21.33
CA GLU A 90 16.41 -15.76 -20.58
C GLU A 90 16.03 -15.43 -19.12
N ALA A 91 16.23 -14.19 -18.66
CA ALA A 91 15.99 -13.82 -17.27
C ALA A 91 14.51 -13.50 -17.03
N GLU A 92 13.94 -14.05 -15.96
CA GLU A 92 12.53 -13.85 -15.60
C GLU A 92 12.24 -12.44 -15.07
N LYS A 93 13.21 -11.82 -14.37
CA LYS A 93 13.08 -10.47 -13.77
C LYS A 93 14.14 -9.54 -14.31
N ILE A 94 13.71 -8.51 -15.02
CA ILE A 94 14.60 -7.57 -15.70
C ILE A 94 14.22 -6.13 -15.33
N MET A 95 15.22 -5.34 -14.98
CA MET A 95 15.10 -3.91 -14.76
C MET A 95 15.90 -3.14 -15.81
N ILE A 96 15.30 -2.12 -16.40
CA ILE A 96 15.96 -1.17 -17.30
C ILE A 96 15.96 0.19 -16.61
N ILE A 97 17.14 0.72 -16.31
CA ILE A 97 17.34 2.01 -15.65
C ILE A 97 17.82 3.01 -16.67
N LEU A 98 17.05 4.07 -16.86
CA LEU A 98 17.35 5.14 -17.80
C LEU A 98 17.87 6.38 -17.07
N ASP A 99 19.00 6.92 -17.53
CA ASP A 99 19.53 8.20 -17.08
C ASP A 99 18.96 9.30 -17.99
N ARG A 100 17.95 10.01 -17.48
CA ARG A 100 17.00 10.90 -18.19
C ARG A 100 15.99 10.19 -19.09
N GLY A 101 14.79 10.73 -19.17
CA GLY A 101 13.71 10.21 -20.01
C GLY A 101 13.36 11.15 -21.17
N ALA A 102 12.49 10.68 -22.07
CA ALA A 102 12.10 11.39 -23.28
C ALA A 102 11.50 12.79 -23.03
N MET A 103 10.82 13.00 -21.89
CA MET A 103 10.21 14.29 -21.56
C MET A 103 11.20 15.30 -20.94
N ASP A 104 12.42 14.91 -20.56
CA ASP A 104 13.38 15.82 -19.91
C ASP A 104 13.80 16.99 -20.84
N GLY A 105 13.70 16.79 -22.16
CA GLY A 105 14.03 17.82 -23.16
C GLY A 105 13.11 19.05 -23.09
N SER A 106 11.86 18.90 -22.63
CA SER A 106 10.92 20.02 -22.52
C SER A 106 11.29 21.02 -21.43
N ALA A 107 12.21 20.69 -20.52
CA ALA A 107 12.69 21.62 -19.51
C ALA A 107 13.60 22.71 -20.09
N TYR A 108 14.15 22.50 -21.29
CA TYR A 108 15.17 23.34 -21.92
C TYR A 108 14.64 24.19 -23.08
N ILE A 109 13.40 23.95 -23.55
CA ILE A 109 12.77 24.70 -24.63
C ILE A 109 11.31 25.02 -24.27
N ASP A 110 10.71 25.97 -24.97
CA ASP A 110 9.30 26.33 -24.76
C ASP A 110 8.35 25.22 -25.25
N MET A 111 7.11 25.23 -24.71
CA MET A 111 6.10 24.19 -24.99
C MET A 111 5.68 24.12 -26.46
N GLU A 112 5.71 25.24 -27.19
CA GLU A 112 5.33 25.29 -28.60
C GLU A 112 6.40 24.62 -29.47
N SER A 113 7.68 24.98 -29.23
CA SER A 113 8.84 24.31 -29.83
C SER A 113 8.89 22.81 -29.48
N TRP A 114 8.57 22.44 -28.23
CA TRP A 114 8.52 21.03 -27.82
C TRP A 114 7.42 20.24 -28.53
N SER A 115 6.24 20.84 -28.72
CA SER A 115 5.16 20.24 -29.51
C SER A 115 5.59 19.99 -30.96
N ASN A 116 6.32 20.93 -31.56
CA ASN A 116 6.86 20.78 -32.91
C ASN A 116 7.90 19.65 -33.01
N VAL A 117 8.78 19.52 -32.00
CA VAL A 117 9.75 18.42 -31.91
C VAL A 117 9.06 17.05 -31.84
N LEU A 118 8.02 16.93 -31.02
CA LEU A 118 7.23 15.71 -30.88
C LEU A 118 6.48 15.35 -32.18
N SER A 119 5.83 16.34 -32.80
CA SER A 119 5.15 16.18 -34.08
C SER A 119 6.10 15.74 -35.19
N ALA A 120 7.31 16.32 -35.27
CA ALA A 120 8.35 15.94 -36.23
C ALA A 120 8.94 14.54 -35.97
N CYS A 121 8.80 14.01 -34.74
CA CYS A 121 9.16 12.65 -34.38
C CYS A 121 7.99 11.66 -34.57
N GLY A 122 6.78 12.14 -34.88
CA GLY A 122 5.59 11.31 -35.04
C GLY A 122 5.09 10.69 -33.73
N VAL A 123 5.35 11.33 -32.60
CA VAL A 123 5.02 10.82 -31.26
C VAL A 123 4.25 11.86 -30.45
N ASP A 124 3.43 11.41 -29.51
CA ASP A 124 2.66 12.29 -28.61
C ASP A 124 3.20 12.29 -27.16
N ILE A 125 2.89 13.34 -26.41
CA ILE A 125 3.21 13.50 -24.98
C ILE A 125 2.70 12.30 -24.17
N HIS A 126 1.49 11.81 -24.49
CA HIS A 126 0.91 10.66 -23.78
C HIS A 126 1.75 9.40 -24.01
N GLU A 127 2.11 9.12 -25.27
CA GLU A 127 2.94 7.98 -25.63
C GLU A 127 4.31 8.07 -24.94
N MET A 128 4.95 9.25 -24.94
CA MET A 128 6.25 9.46 -24.28
C MET A 128 6.20 9.20 -22.77
N ARG A 129 5.06 9.46 -22.12
CA ARG A 129 4.88 9.19 -20.70
C ARG A 129 4.65 7.70 -20.45
N GLU A 130 3.77 7.05 -21.22
CA GLU A 130 3.42 5.63 -21.03
C GLU A 130 4.56 4.65 -21.33
N ARG A 131 5.63 5.12 -22.01
CA ARG A 131 6.84 4.32 -22.25
C ARG A 131 7.53 3.85 -20.98
N TYR A 132 7.29 4.47 -19.82
CA TYR A 132 7.99 4.16 -18.58
C TYR A 132 7.05 3.60 -17.53
N HIS A 133 7.52 2.65 -16.71
CA HIS A 133 6.70 2.08 -15.65
C HIS A 133 6.74 2.95 -14.39
N GLN A 134 7.85 3.68 -14.18
CA GLN A 134 8.04 4.59 -13.06
C GLN A 134 9.03 5.70 -13.43
N ILE A 135 8.70 6.92 -13.03
CA ILE A 135 9.57 8.09 -13.14
C ILE A 135 10.02 8.48 -11.75
N CYS A 136 11.33 8.48 -11.50
CA CYS A 136 11.92 8.92 -10.24
C CYS A 136 12.60 10.27 -10.47
N HIS A 137 11.97 11.34 -10.01
CA HIS A 137 12.53 12.68 -10.05
C HIS A 137 13.39 12.93 -8.81
N LEU A 138 14.70 13.02 -9.00
CA LEU A 138 15.66 13.37 -7.96
C LEU A 138 15.77 14.90 -7.91
N VAL A 139 15.42 15.51 -6.78
CA VAL A 139 15.53 16.97 -6.61
C VAL A 139 17.00 17.40 -6.63
N THR A 140 17.33 18.51 -7.26
CA THR A 140 18.71 19.05 -7.27
C THR A 140 19.28 19.25 -5.86
N ALA A 141 20.59 19.09 -5.66
CA ALA A 141 21.23 19.41 -4.39
C ALA A 141 21.16 20.92 -4.06
N ALA A 142 20.97 21.78 -5.07
CA ALA A 142 20.79 23.23 -4.89
C ALA A 142 19.50 23.55 -4.07
N ASP A 143 18.48 22.69 -4.15
CA ASP A 143 17.22 22.83 -3.42
C ASP A 143 17.24 21.98 -2.13
N GLY A 144 17.55 22.61 -0.99
CA GLY A 144 17.49 21.98 0.33
C GLY A 144 18.73 21.20 0.78
N ALA A 145 19.80 21.12 -0.02
CA ALA A 145 21.07 20.48 0.34
C ALA A 145 22.30 21.25 -0.19
N GLN A 146 22.27 22.59 -0.09
CA GLN A 146 23.22 23.51 -0.73
C GLN A 146 24.69 23.22 -0.43
N SER A 147 25.01 22.70 0.76
CA SER A 147 26.37 22.30 1.15
C SER A 147 26.97 21.17 0.32
N PHE A 148 26.15 20.41 -0.40
CA PHE A 148 26.56 19.28 -1.27
C PHE A 148 26.54 19.65 -2.76
N TYR A 149 26.20 20.90 -3.11
CA TYR A 149 26.23 21.38 -4.49
C TYR A 149 27.64 21.87 -4.85
N GLN A 150 28.45 20.97 -5.42
CA GLN A 150 29.81 21.28 -5.88
C GLN A 150 29.85 21.50 -7.39
N LEU A 151 30.45 22.61 -7.85
CA LEU A 151 30.69 22.92 -9.28
C LEU A 151 31.89 22.16 -9.86
N ALA A 152 32.69 21.47 -9.03
CA ALA A 152 34.01 20.97 -9.39
C ALA A 152 34.03 19.71 -10.28
N ASN A 153 32.95 18.91 -10.33
CA ASN A 153 32.98 17.57 -10.93
C ASN A 153 32.54 17.48 -12.41
N ASN A 154 32.14 18.58 -13.04
CA ASN A 154 31.83 18.60 -14.48
C ASN A 154 32.24 19.94 -15.10
N GLN A 155 33.37 19.98 -15.81
CA GLN A 155 33.87 21.15 -16.55
C GLN A 155 32.95 21.66 -17.69
N ALA A 156 31.77 21.06 -17.88
CA ALA A 156 30.80 21.37 -18.93
C ALA A 156 29.56 22.13 -18.44
N ARG A 157 29.45 22.52 -17.16
CA ARG A 157 28.23 23.15 -16.60
C ARG A 157 28.56 24.41 -15.80
N THR A 158 27.92 25.52 -16.16
CA THR A 158 28.16 26.89 -15.64
C THR A 158 26.96 27.48 -14.91
N GLU A 159 25.91 26.69 -14.67
CA GLU A 159 24.62 27.16 -14.16
C GLU A 159 24.74 27.64 -12.70
N ALA A 160 24.16 28.82 -12.41
CA ALA A 160 24.07 29.35 -11.04
C ALA A 160 23.08 28.52 -10.21
N MET A 161 23.16 28.61 -8.87
CA MET A 161 22.31 27.82 -7.98
C MET A 161 20.81 28.05 -8.24
N GLU A 162 20.40 29.28 -8.51
CA GLU A 162 19.01 29.63 -8.83
C GLU A 162 18.54 29.02 -10.16
N GLU A 163 19.39 29.04 -11.18
CA GLU A 163 19.12 28.47 -12.50
C GLU A 163 18.98 26.94 -12.42
N ALA A 164 19.82 26.28 -11.62
CA ALA A 164 19.72 24.86 -11.34
C ALA A 164 18.39 24.46 -10.67
N ILE A 165 17.85 25.30 -9.80
CA ILE A 165 16.54 25.08 -9.14
C ILE A 165 15.40 25.28 -10.14
N GLU A 166 15.48 26.30 -10.99
CA GLU A 166 14.46 26.56 -12.01
C GLU A 166 14.38 25.43 -13.04
N ILE A 167 15.53 24.94 -13.52
CA ILE A 167 15.62 23.81 -14.44
C ILE A 167 15.07 22.53 -13.78
N ASP A 168 15.39 22.29 -12.51
CA ASP A 168 14.86 21.13 -11.75
C ASP A 168 13.33 21.18 -11.66
N LYS A 169 12.77 22.36 -11.37
CA LYS A 169 11.32 22.58 -11.33
C LYS A 169 10.66 22.34 -12.69
N LYS A 170 11.21 22.88 -13.78
CA LYS A 170 10.69 22.66 -15.15
C LYS A 170 10.75 21.18 -15.54
N THR A 171 11.86 20.51 -15.19
CA THR A 171 12.03 19.06 -15.41
C THR A 171 10.99 18.25 -14.64
N ARG A 172 10.68 18.64 -13.39
CA ARG A 172 9.61 18.02 -12.60
C ARG A 172 8.25 18.20 -13.24
N GLU A 173 7.97 19.41 -13.72
CA GLU A 173 6.71 19.78 -14.35
C GLU A 173 6.46 19.02 -15.67
N ALA A 174 7.51 18.73 -16.43
CA ALA A 174 7.45 17.93 -17.66
C ALA A 174 6.79 16.55 -17.47
N TRP A 175 6.92 15.96 -16.29
CA TRP A 175 6.39 14.63 -15.96
C TRP A 175 5.03 14.66 -15.24
N ILE A 176 4.47 15.85 -14.95
CA ILE A 176 3.15 15.98 -14.32
C ILE A 176 2.07 15.40 -15.25
N GLY A 177 1.41 14.34 -14.77
CA GLY A 177 0.41 13.57 -15.53
C GLY A 177 0.80 12.11 -15.75
N HIS A 178 2.05 11.71 -15.46
CA HIS A 178 2.44 10.31 -15.40
C HIS A 178 1.88 9.63 -14.13
N GLN A 179 1.24 8.47 -14.26
CA GLN A 179 0.55 7.78 -13.16
C GLN A 179 1.49 7.38 -12.01
N CYS A 180 2.76 7.14 -12.32
CA CYS A 180 3.78 6.65 -11.38
C CYS A 180 4.99 7.59 -11.33
N LEU A 181 4.75 8.88 -11.09
CA LEU A 181 5.79 9.87 -10.79
C LEU A 181 6.11 9.83 -9.29
N SER A 182 7.38 9.68 -8.94
CA SER A 182 7.86 9.68 -7.57
C SER A 182 8.95 10.74 -7.40
N ILE A 183 8.76 11.63 -6.44
CA ILE A 183 9.70 12.72 -6.14
C ILE A 183 10.57 12.29 -4.97
N VAL A 184 11.89 12.31 -5.17
CA VAL A 184 12.90 12.01 -4.15
C VAL A 184 13.59 13.30 -3.77
N ASP A 185 13.12 13.87 -2.66
CA ASP A 185 13.57 15.14 -2.13
C ASP A 185 14.76 15.02 -1.17
N ASN A 186 15.33 16.17 -0.80
CA ASN A 186 16.42 16.27 0.16
C ASN A 186 15.92 16.41 1.62
N SER A 187 14.60 16.51 1.85
CA SER A 187 14.04 16.67 3.20
C SER A 187 14.37 15.47 4.09
N ASN A 188 14.68 15.65 5.37
CA ASN A 188 15.01 14.53 6.28
C ASN A 188 16.17 13.62 5.82
N CYS A 189 17.05 14.10 4.93
CA CYS A 189 18.28 13.41 4.53
C CYS A 189 19.47 14.15 5.16
N CYS A 190 20.16 13.53 6.10
CA CYS A 190 21.41 14.07 6.66
C CYS A 190 22.61 13.74 5.76
N SER A 191 22.47 12.77 4.86
CA SER A 191 23.51 12.35 3.92
C SER A 191 22.97 12.05 2.52
N PHE A 192 23.85 12.16 1.52
CA PHE A 192 23.53 11.78 0.15
C PHE A 192 23.15 10.29 0.03
N ASP A 193 23.73 9.40 0.84
CA ASP A 193 23.41 7.97 0.86
C ASP A 193 21.97 7.68 1.33
N GLU A 194 21.42 8.47 2.25
CA GLU A 194 20.03 8.37 2.71
C GLU A 194 19.06 8.73 1.58
N LYS A 195 19.38 9.78 0.80
CA LYS A 195 18.61 10.15 -0.38
C LYS A 195 18.59 9.03 -1.43
N ILE A 196 19.74 8.39 -1.67
CA ILE A 196 19.79 7.23 -2.58
C ILE A 196 19.03 6.02 -2.01
N SER A 197 19.02 5.85 -0.69
CA SER A 197 18.22 4.81 -0.03
C SER A 197 16.72 5.06 -0.19
N LYS A 198 16.26 6.32 -0.10
CA LYS A 198 14.90 6.72 -0.44
C LYS A 198 14.56 6.39 -1.90
N LEU A 199 15.46 6.68 -2.84
CA LEU A 199 15.27 6.32 -4.26
C LEU A 199 15.03 4.81 -4.42
N ILE A 200 15.89 3.97 -3.82
CA ILE A 200 15.73 2.51 -3.89
C ILE A 200 14.40 2.09 -3.26
N ALA A 201 14.00 2.73 -2.15
CA ALA A 201 12.77 2.40 -1.45
C ALA A 201 11.53 2.68 -2.30
N VAL A 202 11.48 3.84 -2.95
CA VAL A 202 10.42 4.25 -3.88
C VAL A 202 10.25 3.28 -5.05
N VAL A 203 11.36 2.76 -5.59
CA VAL A 203 11.31 1.76 -6.68
C VAL A 203 10.84 0.39 -6.16
N CYS A 204 11.30 -0.02 -4.97
CA CYS A 204 10.89 -1.29 -4.36
C CYS A 204 9.42 -1.32 -3.95
N GLU A 205 8.90 -0.22 -3.40
CA GLU A 205 7.49 -0.07 -3.05
C GLU A 205 6.61 -0.28 -4.29
N ARG A 206 7.01 0.30 -5.43
CA ARG A 206 6.27 0.15 -6.69
C ARG A 206 6.29 -1.29 -7.21
N LEU A 207 7.41 -1.98 -7.08
CA LEU A 207 7.56 -3.38 -7.47
C LEU A 207 6.94 -4.36 -6.46
N GLY A 208 6.41 -3.88 -5.34
CA GLY A 208 5.87 -4.71 -4.26
C GLY A 208 6.94 -5.57 -3.57
N ILE A 209 8.21 -5.16 -3.66
CA ILE A 209 9.34 -5.87 -3.05
C ILE A 209 9.43 -5.41 -1.58
N PRO A 210 9.28 -6.33 -0.60
CA PRO A 210 9.36 -5.96 0.80
C PRO A 210 10.80 -5.56 1.14
N ILE A 211 10.96 -4.33 1.63
CA ILE A 211 12.27 -3.73 1.89
C ILE A 211 12.82 -4.14 3.27
N SER A 212 11.95 -4.48 4.23
CA SER A 212 12.31 -4.76 5.63
C SER A 212 13.28 -3.70 6.19
N ASP A 213 14.11 -4.04 7.18
CA ASP A 213 15.12 -3.13 7.79
C ASP A 213 16.31 -2.79 6.88
N ARG A 214 16.33 -3.18 5.60
CA ARG A 214 17.53 -3.06 4.74
C ARG A 214 17.86 -1.62 4.36
N LEU A 215 16.87 -0.74 4.33
CA LEU A 215 17.01 0.67 3.95
C LEU A 215 16.71 1.63 5.13
N ALA A 216 16.55 1.11 6.35
CA ALA A 216 16.31 1.93 7.53
C ALA A 216 17.59 2.71 7.90
N PRO A 217 17.48 3.97 8.36
CA PRO A 217 18.64 4.81 8.69
C PRO A 217 19.52 4.24 9.82
N ASN A 218 18.96 3.36 10.65
CA ASN A 218 19.65 2.64 11.73
C ASN A 218 20.22 1.26 11.31
N SER A 219 20.11 0.88 10.04
CA SER A 219 20.54 -0.43 9.55
C SER A 219 22.08 -0.55 9.56
N LYS A 220 22.62 -1.36 10.47
CA LYS A 220 24.07 -1.59 10.59
C LYS A 220 24.46 -2.91 9.94
N LYS A 221 25.29 -2.86 8.90
CA LYS A 221 25.90 -4.07 8.33
C LYS A 221 26.94 -4.66 9.29
N ARG A 222 26.54 -5.66 10.08
CA ARG A 222 27.44 -6.42 10.93
C ARG A 222 28.19 -7.47 10.13
N LYS A 223 29.50 -7.60 10.37
CA LYS A 223 30.35 -8.67 9.84
C LYS A 223 30.95 -9.39 11.03
N TRP A 224 30.77 -10.70 11.09
CA TRP A 224 31.36 -11.53 12.12
C TRP A 224 32.52 -12.31 11.53
N LEU A 225 33.61 -12.41 12.28
CA LEU A 225 34.66 -13.38 12.00
C LEU A 225 34.15 -14.74 12.48
N VAL A 226 34.02 -15.69 11.56
CA VAL A 226 33.66 -17.06 11.91
C VAL A 226 34.93 -17.77 12.35
N SER A 227 35.01 -18.19 13.62
CA SER A 227 36.19 -18.85 14.19
C SER A 227 36.37 -20.27 13.67
N LYS A 228 35.26 -21.02 13.50
CA LYS A 228 35.23 -22.38 12.93
C LYS A 228 33.91 -22.60 12.22
N ILE A 229 33.95 -23.17 11.02
CA ILE A 229 32.77 -23.72 10.36
C ILE A 229 32.67 -25.16 10.86
N VAL A 230 31.65 -25.45 11.67
CA VAL A 230 31.38 -26.82 12.11
C VAL A 230 30.62 -27.49 10.97
N ASP A 231 31.17 -28.56 10.40
CA ASP A 231 30.48 -29.42 9.45
C ASP A 231 29.36 -30.19 10.18
N ASN A 232 28.29 -29.48 10.53
CA ASN A 232 27.07 -30.05 11.06
C ASN A 232 26.14 -30.35 9.87
N ASP A 233 25.52 -31.53 9.85
CA ASP A 233 24.63 -31.99 8.77
C ASP A 233 23.53 -30.96 8.43
N ALA A 234 23.04 -30.22 9.42
CA ALA A 234 22.03 -29.17 9.23
C ALA A 234 22.51 -27.99 8.37
N PHE A 235 23.80 -27.61 8.40
CA PHE A 235 24.35 -26.54 7.56
C PHE A 235 24.56 -27.01 6.11
N LEU A 236 24.87 -28.29 5.92
CA LEU A 236 25.04 -28.92 4.61
C LEU A 236 23.70 -29.15 3.87
N GLN A 237 22.59 -29.27 4.61
CA GLN A 237 21.24 -29.42 4.06
C GLN A 237 20.66 -28.12 3.48
N ILE A 238 21.21 -26.95 3.81
CA ILE A 238 20.73 -25.66 3.26
C ILE A 238 21.28 -25.49 1.83
N LYS A 239 20.40 -25.18 0.88
CA LYS A 239 20.81 -24.88 -0.51
C LYS A 239 21.83 -23.73 -0.50
N GLN A 240 23.05 -24.05 -0.91
CA GLN A 240 24.20 -23.14 -0.89
C GLN A 240 24.81 -22.99 -2.28
N GLU A 241 25.22 -21.77 -2.60
CA GLU A 241 25.95 -21.46 -3.83
C GLU A 241 27.38 -21.06 -3.49
N LYS A 242 28.37 -21.71 -4.12
CA LYS A 242 29.79 -21.50 -3.87
C LYS A 242 30.43 -20.73 -5.02
N PHE A 243 31.24 -19.74 -4.69
CA PHE A 243 31.96 -18.89 -5.64
C PHE A 243 33.42 -18.80 -5.27
N SER A 244 34.30 -18.84 -6.27
CA SER A 244 35.71 -18.50 -6.11
C SER A 244 35.91 -17.04 -6.51
N LEU A 245 36.60 -16.27 -5.66
CA LEU A 245 36.91 -14.87 -5.92
C LEU A 245 38.41 -14.65 -5.85
N GLN A 246 38.93 -13.89 -6.79
CA GLN A 246 40.27 -13.33 -6.76
C GLN A 246 40.14 -11.81 -6.70
N HIS A 247 40.90 -11.18 -5.81
CA HIS A 247 41.00 -9.72 -5.73
C HIS A 247 42.44 -9.30 -5.97
N ASP A 248 42.61 -8.38 -6.90
CA ASP A 248 43.89 -7.76 -7.19
C ASP A 248 43.78 -6.24 -6.99
N TYR A 249 44.89 -5.57 -6.69
CA TYR A 249 44.91 -4.13 -6.42
C TYR A 249 45.68 -3.42 -7.53
N LEU A 250 45.17 -2.27 -7.96
CA LEU A 250 45.83 -1.46 -8.99
C LEU A 250 46.63 -0.33 -8.36
N ASN A 251 47.72 0.04 -9.02
CA ASN A 251 48.50 1.20 -8.61
C ASN A 251 47.71 2.48 -8.91
N THR A 252 47.55 3.33 -7.92
CA THR A 252 46.70 4.53 -8.00
C THR A 252 47.42 5.71 -7.39
N ALA A 253 47.50 6.81 -8.14
CA ALA A 253 48.01 8.09 -7.65
C ALA A 253 46.89 8.78 -6.85
N GLY A 254 47.02 8.85 -5.52
CA GLY A 254 46.10 9.57 -4.63
C GLY A 254 45.46 8.70 -3.54
N SER A 255 44.46 9.26 -2.85
CA SER A 255 43.75 8.65 -1.72
C SER A 255 42.62 7.68 -2.10
N SER A 256 42.61 7.21 -3.35
CA SER A 256 41.62 6.26 -3.86
C SER A 256 42.21 4.86 -3.98
N GLN A 257 41.54 3.85 -3.44
CA GLN A 257 41.93 2.44 -3.61
C GLN A 257 41.13 1.81 -4.73
N VAL A 258 41.81 1.38 -5.80
CA VAL A 258 41.17 0.62 -6.87
C VAL A 258 41.49 -0.87 -6.72
N ARG A 259 40.45 -1.69 -6.76
CA ARG A 259 40.51 -3.14 -6.63
C ARG A 259 39.80 -3.80 -7.80
N LEU A 260 40.52 -4.68 -8.46
CA LEU A 260 40.01 -5.59 -9.46
C LEU A 260 39.48 -6.86 -8.79
N ARG A 261 38.33 -7.37 -9.25
CA ARG A 261 37.72 -8.61 -8.76
C ARG A 261 37.40 -9.52 -9.94
N SER A 262 37.91 -10.74 -9.88
CA SER A 262 37.42 -11.87 -10.68
C SER A 262 36.56 -12.78 -9.80
N ARG A 263 35.37 -13.13 -10.27
CA ARG A 263 34.47 -14.11 -9.64
C ARG A 263 34.28 -15.25 -10.62
N SER A 264 34.52 -16.49 -10.18
CA SER A 264 34.28 -17.68 -10.98
C SER A 264 33.30 -18.64 -10.31
N GLN A 265 32.46 -19.24 -11.16
CA GLN A 265 31.53 -20.32 -10.80
C GLN A 265 31.33 -21.21 -12.03
N ASN A 266 31.52 -22.52 -11.90
CA ASN A 266 31.30 -23.51 -12.96
C ASN A 266 31.96 -23.13 -14.31
N GLY A 267 33.19 -22.63 -14.26
CA GLY A 267 33.95 -22.22 -15.46
C GLY A 267 33.53 -20.89 -16.09
N LYS A 268 32.49 -20.21 -15.58
CA LYS A 268 32.10 -18.85 -16.00
C LYS A 268 32.76 -17.81 -15.09
N TYR A 269 33.19 -16.70 -15.69
CA TYR A 269 33.90 -15.62 -15.01
C TYR A 269 33.15 -14.29 -15.12
N THR A 270 33.13 -13.53 -14.04
CA THR A 270 32.62 -12.15 -14.00
C THR A 270 33.68 -11.24 -13.40
N TYR A 271 33.94 -10.12 -14.06
CA TYR A 271 34.98 -9.18 -13.67
C TYR A 271 34.36 -7.86 -13.20
N THR A 272 34.90 -7.31 -12.12
CA THR A 272 34.40 -6.04 -11.55
C THR A 272 35.57 -5.19 -11.09
N LEU A 273 35.60 -3.94 -11.52
CA LEU A 273 36.46 -2.90 -10.96
C LEU A 273 35.72 -2.21 -9.82
N THR A 274 36.35 -2.11 -8.66
CA THR A 274 35.83 -1.39 -7.50
C THR A 274 36.77 -0.25 -7.16
N THR A 275 36.30 0.98 -7.21
CA THR A 275 37.05 2.15 -6.76
C THR A 275 36.49 2.59 -5.42
N ARG A 276 37.37 2.79 -4.43
CA ARG A 276 37.02 3.30 -3.11
C ARG A 276 37.72 4.62 -2.89
N THR A 277 36.95 5.68 -2.74
CA THR A 277 37.46 7.02 -2.47
C THR A 277 37.31 7.32 -0.98
N PHE A 278 38.39 7.71 -0.32
CA PHE A 278 38.41 7.97 1.13
C PHE A 278 38.37 9.46 1.48
N GLU A 279 38.56 10.34 0.50
CA GLU A 279 38.59 11.79 0.66
C GLU A 279 37.65 12.44 -0.35
N ASP A 280 37.09 13.59 0.03
CA ASP A 280 36.30 14.45 -0.86
C ASP A 280 37.23 15.25 -1.79
N ALA A 281 36.66 15.93 -2.79
CA ALA A 281 37.40 16.76 -3.75
C ALA A 281 38.27 17.85 -3.09
N ASP A 282 37.88 18.31 -1.89
CA ASP A 282 38.62 19.30 -1.08
C ASP A 282 39.69 18.67 -0.16
N GLY A 283 39.98 17.38 -0.28
CA GLY A 283 40.97 16.66 0.54
C GLY A 283 40.52 16.31 1.96
N LYS A 284 39.25 16.55 2.31
CA LYS A 284 38.67 16.17 3.62
C LYS A 284 38.34 14.67 3.65
N LYS A 285 38.72 13.97 4.71
CA LYS A 285 38.37 12.56 4.92
C LYS A 285 36.87 12.35 5.04
N LEU A 286 36.32 11.46 4.22
CA LEU A 286 34.92 11.07 4.26
C LEU A 286 34.64 10.15 5.47
N PRO A 287 33.51 10.33 6.19
CA PRO A 287 33.15 9.47 7.33
C PRO A 287 32.91 8.01 6.92
N GLN A 288 32.54 7.76 5.67
CA GLN A 288 32.52 6.44 5.05
C GLN A 288 33.09 6.53 3.63
N PRO A 289 33.91 5.55 3.18
CA PRO A 289 34.47 5.57 1.84
C PRO A 289 33.38 5.32 0.79
N VAL A 290 33.36 6.15 -0.25
CA VAL A 290 32.45 6.00 -1.38
C VAL A 290 32.98 4.87 -2.28
N GLU A 291 32.21 3.80 -2.45
CA GLU A 291 32.57 2.64 -3.27
C GLU A 291 31.79 2.65 -4.58
N THR A 292 32.47 2.89 -5.72
CA THR A 292 31.90 2.75 -7.06
C THR A 292 32.32 1.41 -7.67
N ARG A 293 31.42 0.81 -8.46
CA ARG A 293 31.66 -0.48 -9.11
C ARG A 293 31.36 -0.39 -10.60
N LYS A 294 32.31 -0.84 -11.42
CA LYS A 294 32.16 -0.99 -12.87
C LYS A 294 32.29 -2.46 -13.22
N GLN A 295 31.34 -3.02 -13.96
CA GLN A 295 31.47 -4.36 -14.53
C GLN A 295 32.42 -4.27 -15.73
N LEU A 296 33.35 -5.24 -15.83
CA LEU A 296 34.34 -5.28 -16.90
C LEU A 296 34.10 -6.46 -17.82
N ASP A 297 34.44 -6.28 -19.09
CA ASP A 297 34.62 -7.42 -19.99
C ASP A 297 35.98 -8.10 -19.77
N ARG A 298 36.21 -9.23 -20.45
CA ARG A 298 37.47 -9.99 -20.33
C ARG A 298 38.70 -9.23 -20.86
N ARG A 299 38.56 -8.43 -21.91
CA ARG A 299 39.65 -7.68 -22.55
C ARG A 299 40.06 -6.47 -21.73
N GLU A 300 39.09 -5.73 -21.19
CA GLU A 300 39.27 -4.66 -20.22
C GLU A 300 39.95 -5.21 -18.97
N TYR A 301 39.48 -6.33 -18.41
CA TYR A 301 40.10 -6.98 -17.26
C TYR A 301 41.58 -7.30 -17.50
N GLN A 302 41.91 -7.90 -18.66
CA GLN A 302 43.29 -8.20 -19.05
C GLN A 302 44.15 -6.93 -19.20
N SER A 303 43.55 -5.84 -19.66
CA SER A 303 44.24 -4.55 -19.78
C SER A 303 44.55 -3.96 -18.40
N TYR A 304 43.60 -4.02 -17.46
CA TYR A 304 43.81 -3.58 -16.07
C TYR A 304 44.81 -4.46 -15.30
N LEU A 305 44.92 -5.76 -15.62
CA LEU A 305 45.95 -6.62 -15.03
C LEU A 305 47.39 -6.13 -15.32
N LYS A 306 47.60 -5.32 -16.36
CA LYS A 306 48.93 -4.72 -16.62
C LYS A 306 49.27 -3.60 -15.64
N LEU A 307 48.26 -3.01 -14.99
CA LEU A 307 48.37 -1.89 -14.04
C LEU A 307 48.38 -2.35 -12.57
N LEU A 308 48.63 -3.64 -12.33
CA LEU A 308 48.67 -4.21 -11.00
C LEU A 308 49.73 -3.54 -10.12
N ASP A 309 49.34 -3.23 -8.90
CA ASP A 309 50.26 -2.82 -7.85
C ASP A 309 51.03 -4.05 -7.35
N ARG A 310 52.29 -4.17 -7.81
CA ARG A 310 53.17 -5.28 -7.44
C ARG A 310 53.60 -5.27 -5.98
N SER A 311 53.35 -4.18 -5.24
CA SER A 311 53.61 -4.12 -3.79
C SER A 311 52.54 -4.85 -2.97
N ARG A 312 51.40 -5.21 -3.56
CA ARG A 312 50.26 -5.85 -2.89
C ARG A 312 50.03 -7.26 -3.39
N GLN A 313 49.64 -8.16 -2.48
CA GLN A 313 49.30 -9.54 -2.83
C GLN A 313 47.84 -9.69 -3.26
N SER A 314 47.62 -10.60 -4.21
CA SER A 314 46.29 -11.03 -4.66
C SER A 314 45.58 -11.85 -3.58
N ILE A 315 44.34 -11.49 -3.27
CA ILE A 315 43.54 -12.17 -2.26
C ILE A 315 42.59 -13.17 -2.91
N HIS A 316 42.75 -14.44 -2.57
CA HIS A 316 41.86 -15.52 -3.00
C HIS A 316 40.85 -15.84 -1.91
N LYS A 317 39.55 -15.89 -2.27
CA LYS A 317 38.45 -16.14 -1.33
C LYS A 317 37.48 -17.16 -1.90
N LYS A 318 37.07 -18.12 -1.07
CA LYS A 318 35.88 -18.94 -1.32
C LYS A 318 34.70 -18.28 -0.62
N ARG A 319 33.63 -17.98 -1.35
CA ARG A 319 32.41 -17.39 -0.80
C ARG A 319 31.27 -18.39 -0.92
N VAL A 320 30.64 -18.67 0.21
CA VAL A 320 29.42 -19.48 0.29
C VAL A 320 28.25 -18.55 0.57
N CYS A 321 27.20 -18.63 -0.26
CA CYS A 321 25.98 -17.87 -0.10
C CYS A 321 24.82 -18.82 0.18
N PHE A 322 23.99 -18.51 1.17
CA PHE A 322 22.79 -19.27 1.54
C PHE A 322 21.70 -18.29 2.02
N VAL A 323 20.44 -18.69 1.92
CA VAL A 323 19.30 -17.92 2.43
C VAL A 323 19.02 -18.37 3.86
N PHE A 324 18.89 -17.41 4.78
CA PHE A 324 18.62 -17.69 6.20
C PHE A 324 17.38 -16.90 6.64
N GLY A 325 16.37 -17.61 7.17
CA GLY A 325 15.10 -17.04 7.63
C GLY A 325 14.00 -17.04 6.56
N ASN A 326 12.77 -17.36 6.99
CA ASN A 326 11.56 -17.36 6.14
C ASN A 326 10.86 -15.99 6.21
N VAL A 327 10.87 -15.21 5.14
CA VAL A 327 10.08 -13.95 4.99
C VAL A 327 8.57 -14.21 5.23
N ASN A 328 8.11 -15.43 4.98
CA ASN A 328 6.74 -15.86 5.24
C ASN A 328 6.39 -15.90 6.74
N MET A 329 7.38 -16.14 7.62
CA MET A 329 7.13 -16.24 9.06
C MET A 329 6.87 -14.87 9.69
N GLU A 330 7.61 -13.83 9.27
CA GLU A 330 7.37 -12.45 9.71
C GLU A 330 6.01 -11.93 9.22
N ARG A 331 5.61 -12.25 7.98
CA ARG A 331 4.25 -11.96 7.48
C ARG A 331 3.16 -12.64 8.29
N ALA A 332 3.37 -13.91 8.66
CA ALA A 332 2.42 -14.64 9.49
C ALA A 332 2.32 -14.06 10.90
N LYS A 333 3.43 -13.64 11.50
CA LYS A 333 3.43 -12.94 12.81
C LYS A 333 2.66 -11.62 12.73
N GLU A 334 2.92 -10.81 11.70
CA GLU A 334 2.25 -9.52 11.52
C GLU A 334 0.75 -9.67 11.28
N ALA A 335 0.34 -10.61 10.42
CA ALA A 335 -1.07 -10.96 10.24
C ALA A 335 -1.69 -11.47 11.55
N GLY A 336 -0.95 -12.25 12.34
CA GLY A 336 -1.35 -12.72 13.66
C GLY A 336 -1.60 -11.58 14.65
N ARG A 337 -0.70 -10.58 14.71
CA ARG A 337 -0.85 -9.39 15.56
C ARG A 337 -2.13 -8.62 15.22
N GLN A 338 -2.36 -8.37 13.94
CA GLN A 338 -3.56 -7.67 13.48
C GLN A 338 -4.84 -8.46 13.78
N PHE A 339 -4.79 -9.78 13.63
CA PHE A 339 -5.93 -10.66 13.93
C PHE A 339 -6.28 -10.64 15.42
N VAL A 340 -5.29 -10.78 16.32
CA VAL A 340 -5.53 -10.77 17.77
C VAL A 340 -5.98 -9.38 18.25
N ALA A 341 -5.35 -8.30 17.76
CA ALA A 341 -5.76 -6.94 18.09
C ALA A 341 -7.20 -6.65 17.61
N GLY A 342 -7.52 -7.03 16.37
CA GLY A 342 -8.86 -6.87 15.79
C GLY A 342 -9.93 -7.68 16.52
N GLY A 343 -9.65 -8.94 16.84
CA GLY A 343 -10.56 -9.82 17.57
C GLY A 343 -10.83 -9.34 18.99
N THR A 344 -9.78 -8.90 19.70
CA THR A 344 -9.91 -8.37 21.07
C THR A 344 -10.70 -7.06 21.09
N ALA A 345 -10.41 -6.15 20.15
CA ALA A 345 -11.16 -4.90 20.01
C ALA A 345 -12.64 -5.12 19.70
N GLY A 346 -12.96 -6.08 18.83
CA GLY A 346 -14.34 -6.48 18.54
C GLY A 346 -15.05 -7.06 19.77
N MET A 347 -14.38 -7.93 20.52
CA MET A 347 -14.93 -8.51 21.75
C MET A 347 -15.25 -7.44 22.81
N VAL A 348 -14.34 -6.50 23.04
CA VAL A 348 -14.55 -5.41 24.02
C VAL A 348 -15.69 -4.48 23.58
N GLU A 349 -15.76 -4.13 22.30
CA GLU A 349 -16.89 -3.33 21.75
C GLU A 349 -18.21 -4.03 22.00
N VAL A 350 -18.30 -5.33 21.69
CA VAL A 350 -19.52 -6.12 21.89
C VAL A 350 -19.88 -6.14 23.38
N CYS A 351 -18.95 -6.43 24.28
CA CYS A 351 -19.23 -6.45 25.72
C CYS A 351 -19.79 -5.12 26.23
N LEU A 352 -19.22 -3.98 25.81
CA LEU A 352 -19.67 -2.67 26.27
C LEU A 352 -21.00 -2.24 25.62
N MET A 353 -21.24 -2.60 24.36
CA MET A 353 -22.41 -2.15 23.59
C MET A 353 -23.59 -3.12 23.61
N HIS A 354 -23.43 -4.34 24.14
CA HIS A 354 -24.47 -5.38 24.13
C HIS A 354 -25.78 -4.99 24.86
N PRO A 355 -25.79 -4.21 25.96
CA PRO A 355 -27.04 -3.75 26.56
C PRO A 355 -27.96 -2.99 25.59
N LEU A 356 -27.39 -2.13 24.73
CA LEU A 356 -28.14 -1.41 23.69
C LEU A 356 -28.67 -2.36 22.61
N ASP A 357 -27.90 -3.39 22.26
CA ASP A 357 -28.32 -4.42 21.32
C ASP A 357 -29.51 -5.23 21.83
N LEU A 358 -29.49 -5.62 23.10
CA LEU A 358 -30.59 -6.37 23.71
C LEU A 358 -31.86 -5.54 23.73
N VAL A 359 -31.79 -4.29 24.20
CA VAL A 359 -32.94 -3.39 24.25
C VAL A 359 -33.49 -3.12 22.86
N LYS A 360 -32.62 -2.94 21.86
CA LYS A 360 -33.03 -2.80 20.45
C LYS A 360 -33.85 -4.03 19.99
N THR A 361 -33.31 -5.24 20.15
CA THR A 361 -33.99 -6.47 19.70
C THR A 361 -35.36 -6.63 20.38
N ARG A 362 -35.44 -6.34 21.69
CA ARG A 362 -36.69 -6.39 22.46
C ARG A 362 -37.72 -5.36 22.00
N LEU A 363 -37.30 -4.13 21.72
CA LEU A 363 -38.19 -3.08 21.18
C LEU A 363 -38.73 -3.43 19.80
N GLN A 364 -37.93 -4.10 18.96
CA GLN A 364 -38.33 -4.51 17.62
C GLN A 364 -39.37 -5.63 17.64
N ILE A 365 -39.28 -6.56 18.59
CA ILE A 365 -40.13 -7.76 18.67
C ILE A 365 -41.34 -7.54 19.57
N GLY A 366 -41.18 -6.75 20.63
CA GLY A 366 -42.13 -6.65 21.75
C GLY A 366 -43.51 -6.08 21.43
N GLY A 367 -43.86 -5.72 20.18
CA GLY A 367 -45.26 -5.52 19.75
C GLY A 367 -46.13 -4.61 20.62
N GLY A 368 -45.56 -3.64 21.35
CA GLY A 368 -46.30 -2.76 22.28
C GLY A 368 -46.09 -3.03 23.78
N HIS A 369 -45.35 -4.08 24.17
CA HIS A 369 -44.99 -4.35 25.58
C HIS A 369 -44.12 -3.25 26.23
N PHE A 370 -43.47 -2.42 25.42
CA PHE A 370 -42.62 -1.33 25.86
C PHE A 370 -43.08 -0.02 25.23
N ALA A 371 -43.27 1.02 26.06
CA ALA A 371 -43.63 2.36 25.60
C ALA A 371 -42.46 3.06 24.90
N GLY A 372 -41.22 2.71 25.25
CA GLY A 372 -40.02 3.30 24.67
C GLY A 372 -38.71 2.72 25.20
N LEU A 373 -37.60 3.38 24.86
CA LEU A 373 -36.24 2.94 25.22
C LEU A 373 -36.04 2.84 26.73
N ALA A 374 -36.33 3.92 27.46
CA ALA A 374 -36.15 3.99 28.91
C ALA A 374 -37.02 2.98 29.66
N ASP A 375 -38.25 2.78 29.18
CA ASP A 375 -39.17 1.79 29.74
C ASP A 375 -38.65 0.36 29.53
N CYS A 376 -38.13 0.03 28.35
CA CYS A 376 -37.50 -1.28 28.10
C CYS A 376 -36.26 -1.52 28.97
N PHE A 377 -35.41 -0.50 29.16
CA PHE A 377 -34.29 -0.56 30.10
C PHE A 377 -34.76 -0.78 31.54
N GLY A 378 -35.73 0.02 32.01
CA GLY A 378 -36.26 -0.05 33.37
C GLY A 378 -36.93 -1.39 33.66
N GLN A 379 -37.77 -1.88 32.75
CA GLN A 379 -38.43 -3.19 32.90
C GLN A 379 -37.42 -4.34 32.87
N THR A 380 -36.41 -4.30 32.00
CA THR A 380 -35.36 -5.33 31.95
C THR A 380 -34.56 -5.34 33.25
N PHE A 381 -34.15 -4.17 33.74
CA PHE A 381 -33.42 -4.05 34.99
C PHE A 381 -34.24 -4.54 36.21
N ARG A 382 -35.52 -4.18 36.29
CA ARG A 382 -36.40 -4.60 37.40
C ARG A 382 -36.72 -6.10 37.38
N ARG A 383 -36.87 -6.71 36.20
CA ARG A 383 -37.28 -8.12 36.07
C ARG A 383 -36.11 -9.10 36.06
N GLU A 384 -34.98 -8.71 35.46
CA GLU A 384 -33.87 -9.63 35.16
C GLU A 384 -32.53 -9.18 35.76
N GLY A 385 -32.50 -7.99 36.37
CA GLY A 385 -31.28 -7.40 36.91
C GLY A 385 -30.25 -7.02 35.84
N VAL A 386 -29.02 -6.74 36.28
CA VAL A 386 -27.91 -6.33 35.39
C VAL A 386 -27.47 -7.47 34.47
N SER A 387 -27.50 -8.72 34.96
CA SER A 387 -27.19 -9.91 34.16
C SER A 387 -28.12 -10.10 32.97
N GLY A 388 -29.39 -9.65 33.08
CA GLY A 388 -30.36 -9.73 32.00
C GLY A 388 -29.91 -9.04 30.71
N PHE A 389 -29.15 -7.95 30.82
CA PHE A 389 -28.63 -7.23 29.65
C PHE A 389 -27.62 -8.02 28.82
N TYR A 390 -27.01 -9.07 29.38
CA TYR A 390 -25.97 -9.88 28.74
C TYR A 390 -26.48 -11.17 28.09
N LYS A 391 -27.80 -11.37 28.06
CA LYS A 391 -28.42 -12.51 27.37
C LYS A 391 -28.06 -12.55 25.89
N GLY A 392 -27.61 -13.71 25.42
CA GLY A 392 -27.24 -13.93 24.02
C GLY A 392 -26.02 -13.15 23.53
N ILE A 393 -25.06 -12.83 24.41
CA ILE A 393 -23.81 -12.13 24.03
C ILE A 393 -22.83 -12.99 23.21
N LEU A 394 -22.85 -14.32 23.41
CA LEU A 394 -21.87 -15.22 22.79
C LEU A 394 -21.96 -15.26 21.25
N PRO A 395 -23.13 -15.38 20.59
CA PRO A 395 -23.19 -15.39 19.14
C PRO A 395 -22.64 -14.11 18.48
N PRO A 396 -22.92 -12.88 18.95
CA PRO A 396 -22.24 -11.66 18.49
C PRO A 396 -20.71 -11.70 18.59
N ILE A 397 -20.14 -12.16 19.70
CA ILE A 397 -18.68 -12.26 19.88
C ILE A 397 -18.07 -13.20 18.84
N LEU A 398 -18.66 -14.38 18.66
CA LEU A 398 -18.20 -15.38 17.69
C LEU A 398 -18.36 -14.92 16.24
N ALA A 399 -19.40 -14.13 15.95
CA ALA A 399 -19.68 -13.65 14.61
C ALA A 399 -18.82 -12.44 14.20
N GLU A 400 -18.28 -11.66 15.14
CA GLU A 400 -17.63 -10.38 14.85
C GLU A 400 -16.36 -10.52 13.99
N THR A 401 -15.52 -11.52 14.30
CA THR A 401 -14.29 -11.78 13.53
C THR A 401 -14.58 -12.29 12.11
N PRO A 402 -15.39 -13.36 11.91
CA PRO A 402 -15.78 -13.81 10.58
C PRO A 402 -16.45 -12.72 9.74
N LYS A 403 -17.37 -11.97 10.35
CA LYS A 403 -18.07 -10.84 9.72
C LYS A 403 -17.08 -9.84 9.10
N ARG A 404 -16.10 -9.39 9.88
CA ARG A 404 -15.11 -8.40 9.41
C ARG A 404 -14.18 -8.99 8.36
N ALA A 405 -13.71 -10.21 8.56
CA ALA A 405 -12.86 -10.90 7.61
C ALA A 405 -13.54 -11.02 6.24
N THR A 406 -14.79 -11.49 6.19
CA THR A 406 -15.59 -11.56 4.96
C THR A 406 -15.77 -10.19 4.34
N LYS A 407 -16.06 -9.15 5.15
CA LYS A 407 -16.24 -7.79 4.66
C LYS A 407 -14.98 -7.24 3.97
N PHE A 408 -13.82 -7.30 4.62
CA PHE A 408 -12.57 -6.79 4.04
C PHE A 408 -12.14 -7.57 2.79
N LEU A 409 -12.23 -8.91 2.83
CA LEU A 409 -11.85 -9.74 1.70
C LEU A 409 -12.75 -9.48 0.49
N THR A 410 -14.07 -9.51 0.67
CA THR A 410 -15.01 -9.41 -0.45
C THR A 410 -15.11 -7.98 -1.00
N PHE A 411 -15.01 -6.95 -0.16
CA PHE A 411 -15.07 -5.57 -0.62
C PHE A 411 -13.97 -5.23 -1.63
N GLU A 412 -12.71 -5.63 -1.37
CA GLU A 412 -11.61 -5.38 -2.31
C GLU A 412 -11.77 -6.16 -3.62
N GLN A 413 -12.29 -7.39 -3.56
CA GLN A 413 -12.54 -8.17 -4.78
C GLN A 413 -13.67 -7.55 -5.62
N TYR A 414 -14.78 -7.15 -5.00
CA TYR A 414 -15.88 -6.51 -5.73
C TYR A 414 -15.48 -5.15 -6.30
N LYS A 415 -14.67 -4.36 -5.59
CA LYS A 415 -14.13 -3.10 -6.11
C LYS A 415 -13.27 -3.32 -7.36
N ARG A 416 -12.42 -4.35 -7.37
CA ARG A 416 -11.59 -4.72 -8.54
C ARG A 416 -12.43 -5.24 -9.70
N ALA A 417 -13.41 -6.10 -9.41
CA ALA A 417 -14.30 -6.65 -10.43
C ALA A 417 -15.19 -5.59 -11.08
N LEU A 418 -15.61 -4.57 -10.31
CA LEU A 418 -16.43 -3.46 -10.80
C LEU A 418 -15.61 -2.35 -11.47
N ALA A 419 -14.28 -2.33 -11.35
CA ALA A 419 -13.46 -1.26 -11.93
C ALA A 419 -13.54 -1.20 -13.48
N PRO A 420 -13.45 -2.31 -14.25
CA PRO A 420 -13.63 -2.27 -15.70
C PRO A 420 -15.04 -1.83 -16.12
N ALA A 421 -16.06 -2.28 -15.39
CA ALA A 421 -17.44 -1.89 -15.63
C ALA A 421 -17.66 -0.40 -15.30
N ALA A 422 -17.05 0.13 -14.24
CA ALA A 422 -17.18 1.53 -13.90
C ALA A 422 -16.65 2.45 -15.01
N THR A 423 -15.57 2.05 -15.69
CA THR A 423 -15.01 2.77 -16.85
C THR A 423 -15.91 2.68 -18.07
N HIS A 424 -16.45 1.49 -18.39
CA HIS A 424 -17.32 1.30 -19.56
C HIS A 424 -18.69 1.98 -19.42
N TRP A 425 -19.25 2.02 -18.22
CA TRP A 425 -20.58 2.58 -17.94
C TRP A 425 -20.55 4.01 -17.37
N HIS A 426 -19.37 4.66 -17.36
CA HIS A 426 -19.15 6.00 -16.78
C HIS A 426 -19.77 6.19 -15.38
N LEU A 427 -19.65 5.17 -14.52
CA LEU A 427 -20.23 5.22 -13.18
C LEU A 427 -19.40 6.14 -12.28
N PRO A 428 -20.04 7.08 -11.55
CA PRO A 428 -19.31 7.93 -10.63
C PRO A 428 -18.71 7.09 -9.47
N PRO A 429 -17.57 7.49 -8.88
CA PRO A 429 -16.87 6.69 -7.88
C PRO A 429 -17.72 6.28 -6.67
N TRP A 430 -18.62 7.15 -6.21
CA TRP A 430 -19.53 6.83 -5.11
C TRP A 430 -20.47 5.67 -5.45
N ALA A 431 -20.95 5.58 -6.70
CA ALA A 431 -21.86 4.53 -7.14
C ALA A 431 -21.16 3.18 -7.23
N CYS A 432 -19.93 3.15 -7.76
CA CYS A 432 -19.11 1.93 -7.79
C CYS A 432 -18.83 1.40 -6.37
N LEU A 433 -18.46 2.28 -5.44
CA LEU A 433 -18.23 1.90 -4.04
C LEU A 433 -19.51 1.46 -3.32
N SER A 434 -20.65 2.05 -3.66
CA SER A 434 -21.96 1.67 -3.11
C SER A 434 -22.38 0.28 -3.59
N LEU A 435 -22.17 -0.03 -4.87
CA LEU A 435 -22.40 -1.36 -5.45
C LEU A 435 -21.45 -2.41 -4.88
N ALA A 436 -20.17 -2.09 -4.75
CA ALA A 436 -19.20 -2.98 -4.07
C ALA A 436 -19.62 -3.24 -2.61
N GLY A 437 -20.08 -2.19 -1.92
CA GLY A 437 -20.64 -2.27 -0.57
C GLY A 437 -21.88 -3.16 -0.48
N LEU A 438 -22.79 -3.06 -1.46
CA LEU A 438 -23.98 -3.89 -1.55
C LEU A 438 -23.61 -5.37 -1.64
N PHE A 439 -22.82 -5.76 -2.64
CA PHE A 439 -22.41 -7.16 -2.83
C PHE A 439 -21.61 -7.71 -1.64
N CYS A 440 -20.74 -6.89 -1.06
CA CYS A 440 -20.04 -7.21 0.17
C CYS A 440 -21.02 -7.50 1.32
N GLY A 441 -22.05 -6.66 1.51
CA GLY A 441 -23.07 -6.86 2.53
C GLY A 441 -23.93 -8.10 2.30
N LEU A 442 -24.20 -8.47 1.05
CA LEU A 442 -24.91 -9.70 0.73
C LEU A 442 -24.10 -10.94 1.13
N THR A 443 -22.81 -10.98 0.79
CA THR A 443 -21.94 -12.10 1.18
C THR A 443 -21.74 -12.18 2.69
N GLU A 444 -21.61 -11.03 3.35
CA GLU A 444 -21.55 -10.91 4.82
C GLU A 444 -22.81 -11.53 5.48
N ALA A 445 -24.00 -11.27 4.95
CA ALA A 445 -25.26 -11.78 5.51
C ALA A 445 -25.32 -13.33 5.58
N PHE A 446 -24.77 -14.04 4.58
CA PHE A 446 -24.76 -15.51 4.57
C PHE A 446 -23.92 -16.11 5.69
N VAL A 447 -22.83 -15.45 6.07
CA VAL A 447 -21.93 -15.90 7.13
C VAL A 447 -22.55 -15.65 8.51
N ILE A 448 -23.24 -14.52 8.69
CA ILE A 448 -23.72 -14.08 10.01
C ILE A 448 -25.13 -14.59 10.34
N CYS A 449 -25.97 -14.86 9.34
CA CYS A 449 -27.36 -15.30 9.54
C CYS A 449 -27.54 -16.38 10.64
N PRO A 450 -26.76 -17.48 10.69
CA PRO A 450 -26.94 -18.49 11.73
C PRO A 450 -26.69 -17.97 13.14
N PHE A 451 -25.68 -17.10 13.32
CA PHE A 451 -25.38 -16.47 14.61
C PHE A 451 -26.49 -15.49 15.02
N GLU A 452 -27.07 -14.77 14.05
CA GLU A 452 -28.15 -13.83 14.33
C GLU A 452 -29.45 -14.50 14.75
N VAL A 453 -29.81 -15.64 14.15
CA VAL A 453 -31.02 -16.40 14.54
C VAL A 453 -30.91 -16.85 16.00
N VAL A 454 -29.77 -17.43 16.39
CA VAL A 454 -29.52 -17.87 17.76
C VAL A 454 -29.51 -16.69 18.73
N LYS A 455 -28.87 -15.57 18.36
CA LYS A 455 -28.88 -14.33 19.15
C LYS A 455 -30.30 -13.84 19.42
N VAL A 456 -31.12 -13.70 18.37
CA VAL A 456 -32.47 -13.16 18.49
C VAL A 456 -33.32 -14.04 19.39
N ARG A 457 -33.22 -15.37 19.25
CA ARG A 457 -33.96 -16.32 20.11
C ARG A 457 -33.61 -16.14 21.59
N LEU A 458 -32.31 -16.09 21.92
CA LEU A 458 -31.82 -15.88 23.28
C LEU A 458 -32.25 -14.52 23.86
N GLN A 459 -32.27 -13.46 23.04
CA GLN A 459 -32.62 -12.11 23.52
C GLN A 459 -34.13 -11.91 23.75
N THR A 460 -34.96 -12.78 23.17
CA THR A 460 -36.43 -12.73 23.27
C THR A 460 -37.02 -13.51 24.43
N GLU A 461 -36.21 -14.23 25.21
CA GLU A 461 -36.66 -14.93 26.41
C GLU A 461 -36.80 -13.95 27.59
N PHE A 462 -38.02 -13.43 27.76
CA PHE A 462 -38.34 -12.43 28.79
C PHE A 462 -38.49 -13.00 30.20
N THR A 463 -38.75 -14.31 30.34
CA THR A 463 -39.18 -14.92 31.62
C THR A 463 -38.08 -15.68 32.35
N VAL A 464 -36.97 -15.99 31.68
CA VAL A 464 -35.91 -16.89 32.20
C VAL A 464 -34.73 -16.06 32.68
N SER A 465 -34.15 -16.34 33.86
CA SER A 465 -32.93 -15.65 34.31
C SER A 465 -31.71 -16.03 33.45
N LEU A 466 -30.65 -15.23 33.43
CA LEU A 466 -29.42 -15.57 32.68
C LEU A 466 -28.82 -16.91 33.14
N SER A 467 -28.89 -17.24 34.43
CA SER A 467 -28.38 -18.50 35.00
C SER A 467 -29.14 -19.75 34.52
N GLU A 468 -30.41 -19.58 34.16
CA GLU A 468 -31.29 -20.66 33.70
C GLU A 468 -31.38 -20.72 32.17
N GLN A 469 -30.83 -19.72 31.49
CA GLN A 469 -30.83 -19.65 30.03
C GLN A 469 -29.95 -20.76 29.44
N ARG A 470 -30.49 -21.47 28.45
CA ARG A 470 -29.77 -22.52 27.74
C ARG A 470 -28.58 -21.96 26.96
N SER A 471 -27.54 -22.78 26.80
CA SER A 471 -26.35 -22.38 26.05
C SER A 471 -26.67 -22.11 24.57
N SER A 472 -25.91 -21.20 23.94
CA SER A 472 -26.10 -20.87 22.52
C SER A 472 -25.95 -22.09 21.61
N ALA A 473 -25.06 -23.03 21.96
CA ALA A 473 -24.88 -24.28 21.23
C ALA A 473 -26.08 -25.23 21.37
N ALA A 474 -26.72 -25.27 22.54
CA ALA A 474 -27.94 -26.06 22.75
C ALA A 474 -29.09 -25.54 21.88
N ILE A 475 -29.31 -24.22 21.85
CA ILE A 475 -30.35 -23.60 21.01
C ILE A 475 -30.05 -23.81 19.53
N ALA A 476 -28.80 -23.63 19.09
CA ALA A 476 -28.43 -23.88 17.70
C ALA A 476 -28.73 -25.34 17.29
N ARG A 477 -28.38 -26.30 18.15
CA ARG A 477 -28.64 -27.73 17.91
C ARG A 477 -30.13 -28.06 17.91
N GLU A 478 -30.92 -27.42 18.78
CA GLU A 478 -32.37 -27.58 18.83
C GLU A 478 -33.03 -27.10 17.53
N ILE A 479 -32.67 -25.90 17.05
CA ILE A 479 -33.16 -25.36 15.77
C ILE A 479 -32.79 -26.27 14.60
N ILE A 480 -31.55 -26.74 14.55
CA ILE A 480 -31.09 -27.64 13.47
C ILE A 480 -31.84 -28.97 13.50
N ARG A 481 -32.14 -29.52 14.69
CA ARG A 481 -32.87 -30.79 14.82
C ARG A 481 -34.36 -30.64 14.51
N ALA A 482 -34.98 -29.52 14.87
CA ALA A 482 -36.40 -29.28 14.67
C ALA A 482 -36.72 -28.84 13.23
N ASP A 483 -35.98 -27.85 12.72
CA ASP A 483 -36.32 -27.11 11.49
C ASP A 483 -35.24 -27.25 10.39
N GLY A 484 -34.13 -27.92 10.67
CA GLY A 484 -33.03 -28.16 9.73
C GLY A 484 -32.07 -26.98 9.53
N ILE A 485 -31.19 -27.12 8.53
CA ILE A 485 -30.17 -26.10 8.15
C ILE A 485 -30.75 -25.07 7.15
N GLY A 486 -31.90 -25.35 6.54
CA GLY A 486 -32.48 -24.51 5.50
C GLY A 486 -33.05 -23.17 6.00
N THR A 487 -33.79 -22.51 5.11
CA THR A 487 -34.46 -21.22 5.37
C THR A 487 -35.60 -21.31 6.39
N ALA A 488 -36.03 -22.51 6.78
CA ALA A 488 -36.99 -22.73 7.85
C ALA A 488 -36.32 -22.79 9.24
N GLY A 489 -35.05 -23.23 9.31
CA GLY A 489 -34.31 -23.40 10.56
C GLY A 489 -33.23 -22.34 10.79
N ILE A 490 -31.95 -22.72 10.79
CA ILE A 490 -30.87 -21.79 11.20
C ILE A 490 -30.63 -20.62 10.22
N TYR A 491 -31.10 -20.73 8.97
CA TYR A 491 -31.09 -19.65 7.98
C TYR A 491 -32.42 -18.89 7.88
N ARG A 492 -33.29 -19.05 8.89
CA ARG A 492 -34.56 -18.33 8.95
C ARG A 492 -34.37 -16.82 8.88
N GLY A 493 -35.13 -16.19 7.98
CA GLY A 493 -35.05 -14.76 7.74
C GLY A 493 -33.84 -14.30 6.92
N ILE A 494 -33.09 -15.19 6.26
CA ILE A 494 -31.94 -14.83 5.41
C ILE A 494 -32.26 -13.70 4.41
N GLY A 495 -33.44 -13.70 3.81
CA GLY A 495 -33.86 -12.63 2.89
C GLY A 495 -33.90 -11.25 3.57
N ALA A 496 -34.38 -11.17 4.81
CA ALA A 496 -34.40 -9.92 5.56
C ALA A 496 -32.98 -9.54 6.02
N THR A 497 -32.14 -10.52 6.36
CA THR A 497 -30.72 -10.33 6.68
C THR A 497 -29.91 -9.81 5.50
N LEU A 498 -30.16 -10.31 4.28
CA LEU A 498 -29.53 -9.86 3.03
C LEU A 498 -29.85 -8.38 2.75
N TRP A 499 -31.14 -8.04 2.73
CA TRP A 499 -31.57 -6.64 2.57
C TRP A 499 -31.00 -5.76 3.66
N ARG A 500 -30.93 -6.26 4.90
CA ARG A 500 -30.32 -5.54 6.00
C ARG A 500 -28.84 -5.25 5.72
N HIS A 501 -27.98 -6.24 5.57
CA HIS A 501 -26.55 -5.95 5.41
C HIS A 501 -26.22 -5.25 4.09
N GLY A 502 -26.91 -5.60 3.01
CA GLY A 502 -26.74 -4.99 1.69
C GLY A 502 -27.09 -3.49 1.68
N VAL A 503 -28.28 -3.11 2.13
CA VAL A 503 -28.73 -1.71 2.15
C VAL A 503 -27.84 -0.87 3.06
N TRP A 504 -27.51 -1.37 4.25
CA TRP A 504 -26.68 -0.62 5.18
C TRP A 504 -25.28 -0.34 4.60
N ASN A 505 -24.61 -1.37 4.07
CA ASN A 505 -23.27 -1.19 3.49
C ASN A 505 -23.31 -0.31 2.24
N MET A 506 -24.32 -0.45 1.37
CA MET A 506 -24.49 0.38 0.16
C MET A 506 -24.53 1.87 0.50
N PHE A 507 -25.44 2.27 1.40
CA PHE A 507 -25.57 3.67 1.80
C PHE A 507 -24.34 4.15 2.59
N TYR A 508 -23.79 3.31 3.49
CA TYR A 508 -22.63 3.68 4.29
C TYR A 508 -21.42 4.05 3.40
N PHE A 509 -21.04 3.18 2.46
CA PHE A 509 -19.87 3.42 1.61
C PHE A 509 -20.08 4.56 0.61
N GLY A 510 -21.29 4.70 0.04
CA GLY A 510 -21.62 5.81 -0.85
C GLY A 510 -21.57 7.17 -0.16
N ILE A 511 -22.20 7.28 1.02
CA ILE A 511 -22.26 8.53 1.79
C ILE A 511 -20.88 8.86 2.36
N TYR A 512 -20.18 7.88 2.94
CA TYR A 512 -18.85 8.11 3.52
C TYR A 512 -17.86 8.64 2.47
N HIS A 513 -17.93 8.14 1.23
CA HIS A 513 -17.10 8.63 0.13
C HIS A 513 -17.40 10.10 -0.20
N ASN A 514 -18.67 10.46 -0.38
CA ASN A 514 -19.06 11.83 -0.69
C ASN A 514 -18.73 12.82 0.44
N LEU A 515 -18.95 12.42 1.70
CA LEU A 515 -18.57 13.21 2.87
C LEU A 515 -17.06 13.47 2.94
N ARG A 516 -16.25 12.45 2.60
CA ARG A 516 -14.79 12.59 2.53
C ARG A 516 -14.37 13.59 1.44
N ILE A 517 -15.00 13.54 0.26
CA ILE A 517 -14.73 14.47 -0.85
C ILE A 517 -15.12 15.90 -0.47
N LEU A 518 -16.31 16.10 0.09
CA LEU A 518 -16.80 17.42 0.49
C LEU A 518 -15.80 18.11 1.43
N LEU A 519 -15.25 17.37 2.39
CA LEU A 519 -14.24 17.91 3.32
C LEU A 519 -12.89 18.20 2.68
N SER A 520 -12.45 17.38 1.71
CA SER A 520 -11.24 17.72 0.95
C SER A 520 -11.43 18.97 0.10
N THR A 521 -12.61 19.17 -0.47
CA THR A 521 -12.94 20.36 -1.27
C THR A 521 -13.13 21.60 -0.40
N SER A 522 -13.73 21.47 0.78
CA SER A 522 -13.85 22.57 1.76
C SER A 522 -12.49 23.01 2.30
N LYS A 523 -11.54 22.09 2.48
CA LYS A 523 -10.13 22.44 2.79
C LYS A 523 -9.48 23.19 1.63
N ALA A 524 -9.64 22.71 0.40
CA ALA A 524 -9.13 23.39 -0.79
C ALA A 524 -9.74 24.79 -0.99
N LYS A 525 -11.01 25.00 -0.61
CA LYS A 525 -11.68 26.32 -0.65
C LYS A 525 -11.24 27.25 0.49
N SER A 526 -10.90 26.71 1.65
CA SER A 526 -10.40 27.48 2.80
C SER A 526 -8.95 27.94 2.60
N GLU A 527 -8.14 27.21 1.83
CA GLU A 527 -6.78 27.64 1.46
C GLU A 527 -6.77 28.82 0.46
N CYS A 528 -7.85 29.04 -0.29
CA CYS A 528 -8.00 30.22 -1.16
C CYS A 528 -8.38 31.52 -0.40
N GLN A 529 -8.70 31.45 0.90
CA GLN A 529 -8.90 32.62 1.77
C GLN A 529 -7.76 32.67 2.79
N GLY A 530 -6.76 33.50 2.50
CA GLY A 530 -5.48 33.56 3.22
C GLY A 530 -5.59 33.75 4.73
N GLN A 531 -5.57 32.63 5.46
CA GLN A 531 -5.15 32.57 6.85
C GLN A 531 -4.33 31.30 7.07
N SER A 532 -3.03 31.52 7.23
CA SER A 532 -2.00 30.54 7.53
C SER A 532 -2.31 29.84 8.86
N SER A 533 -2.55 28.54 8.80
CA SER A 533 -2.44 27.64 9.95
C SER A 533 -1.76 26.36 9.47
N PRO A 534 -0.92 25.74 10.32
CA PRO A 534 0.12 24.82 9.90
C PRO A 534 -0.46 23.53 9.32
N ALA A 535 0.28 22.96 8.37
CA ALA A 535 0.02 21.70 7.72
C ALA A 535 -0.15 20.55 8.75
N VAL A 536 -1.40 20.24 9.11
CA VAL A 536 -1.75 19.03 9.86
C VAL A 536 -2.20 17.96 8.86
N SER A 537 -1.38 16.91 8.80
CA SER A 537 -1.55 15.68 8.05
C SER A 537 -2.95 15.08 8.22
N SER A 538 -3.44 14.40 7.16
CA SER A 538 -4.42 13.31 7.21
C SER A 538 -5.51 13.48 8.29
N GLY A 539 -6.61 14.19 7.99
CA GLY A 539 -7.65 14.63 8.94
C GLY A 539 -7.79 13.87 10.26
N SER A 540 -7.81 14.61 11.37
CA SER A 540 -7.79 14.13 12.76
C SER A 540 -8.73 12.94 12.99
N VAL A 541 -8.29 11.95 13.78
CA VAL A 541 -9.07 10.75 14.15
C VAL A 541 -10.51 11.08 14.58
N PRO A 542 -10.77 12.13 15.39
CA PRO A 542 -12.13 12.53 15.75
C PRO A 542 -13.02 12.88 14.55
N LEU A 543 -12.46 13.54 13.53
CA LEU A 543 -13.22 13.89 12.32
C LEU A 543 -13.62 12.63 11.55
N ARG A 544 -12.75 11.63 11.44
CA ARG A 544 -13.08 10.35 10.77
C ARG A 544 -14.15 9.58 11.52
N LEU A 545 -14.08 9.58 12.85
CA LEU A 545 -15.12 8.98 13.71
C LEU A 545 -16.45 9.70 13.53
N PHE A 546 -16.44 11.04 13.46
CA PHE A 546 -17.64 11.84 13.22
C PHE A 546 -18.27 11.58 11.84
N LEU A 547 -17.46 11.51 10.78
CA LEU A 547 -17.94 11.17 9.44
C LEU A 547 -18.51 9.76 9.37
N GLY A 548 -17.83 8.81 10.02
CA GLY A 548 -18.31 7.44 10.16
C GLY A 548 -19.65 7.38 10.90
N PHE A 549 -19.80 8.17 11.97
CA PHE A 549 -21.05 8.30 12.71
C PHE A 549 -22.18 8.89 11.86
N LEU A 550 -21.92 9.97 11.10
CA LEU A 550 -22.92 10.61 10.24
C LEU A 550 -23.36 9.66 9.11
N ALA A 551 -22.40 9.07 8.39
CA ALA A 551 -22.68 8.09 7.33
C ALA A 551 -23.44 6.87 7.88
N GLY A 552 -23.01 6.36 9.04
CA GLY A 552 -23.64 5.23 9.73
C GLY A 552 -25.05 5.53 10.21
N SER A 553 -25.32 6.76 10.65
CA SER A 553 -26.65 7.20 11.09
C SER A 553 -27.63 7.25 9.92
N VAL A 554 -27.25 7.86 8.79
CA VAL A 554 -28.08 7.91 7.58
C VAL A 554 -28.31 6.50 7.01
N ALA A 555 -27.25 5.68 6.93
CA ALA A 555 -27.38 4.29 6.51
C ALA A 555 -28.29 3.47 7.44
N SER A 556 -28.31 3.79 8.74
CA SER A 556 -29.20 3.13 9.70
C SER A 556 -30.67 3.45 9.48
N VAL A 557 -31.01 4.67 9.06
CA VAL A 557 -32.40 5.05 8.72
C VAL A 557 -32.90 4.20 7.55
N ALA A 558 -32.13 4.08 6.47
CA ALA A 558 -32.51 3.28 5.30
C ALA A 558 -32.66 1.79 5.62
N ASN A 559 -31.91 1.30 6.59
CA ASN A 559 -31.82 -0.12 6.90
C ASN A 559 -32.86 -0.63 7.92
N ILE A 560 -33.32 0.22 8.82
CA ILE A 560 -34.09 -0.18 9.99
C ILE A 560 -35.40 -0.92 9.67
N PRO A 561 -36.18 -0.59 8.62
CA PRO A 561 -37.36 -1.37 8.26
C PRO A 561 -37.07 -2.87 8.01
N PHE A 562 -35.94 -3.17 7.36
CA PHE A 562 -35.48 -4.54 7.14
C PHE A 562 -34.98 -5.20 8.44
N ASP A 563 -34.37 -4.42 9.32
CA ASP A 563 -33.94 -4.83 10.67
C ASP A 563 -35.14 -5.28 11.52
N VAL A 564 -36.24 -4.51 11.53
CA VAL A 564 -37.49 -4.87 12.23
C VAL A 564 -38.11 -6.14 11.64
N ALA A 565 -38.22 -6.22 10.31
CA ALA A 565 -38.77 -7.39 9.64
C ALA A 565 -37.96 -8.66 9.96
N LYS A 566 -36.63 -8.55 9.93
CA LYS A 566 -35.70 -9.62 10.30
C LYS A 566 -35.94 -10.08 11.74
N SER A 567 -35.98 -9.16 12.70
CA SER A 567 -36.21 -9.49 14.11
C SER A 567 -37.57 -10.15 14.36
N ARG A 568 -38.63 -9.77 13.63
CA ARG A 568 -39.96 -10.43 13.71
C ARG A 568 -40.01 -11.81 13.06
N ILE A 569 -39.28 -12.00 11.95
CA ILE A 569 -39.20 -13.31 11.27
C ILE A 569 -38.36 -14.31 12.10
N GLN A 570 -37.25 -13.85 12.70
CA GLN A 570 -36.35 -14.70 13.50
C GLN A 570 -36.80 -14.88 14.95
N GLY A 571 -37.60 -13.94 15.46
CA GLY A 571 -38.18 -14.00 16.80
C GLY A 571 -39.34 -14.99 16.91
N PRO A 572 -39.87 -15.18 18.14
CA PRO A 572 -41.06 -15.97 18.39
C PRO A 572 -42.22 -15.46 17.53
N GLN A 573 -42.91 -16.36 16.85
CA GLN A 573 -44.10 -16.00 16.08
C GLN A 573 -45.28 -15.81 17.04
N PRO A 574 -46.10 -14.77 16.86
CA PRO A 574 -47.33 -14.63 17.61
C PRO A 574 -48.30 -15.77 17.27
N VAL A 575 -48.87 -16.40 18.30
CA VAL A 575 -49.76 -17.58 18.18
C VAL A 575 -51.07 -17.26 17.44
N SER A 576 -51.48 -15.99 17.43
CA SER A 576 -52.70 -15.50 16.78
C SER A 576 -52.51 -15.27 15.27
N GLY A 577 -52.44 -16.35 14.48
CA GLY A 577 -52.64 -16.35 13.01
C GLY A 577 -51.70 -15.48 12.15
N ARG A 578 -50.68 -14.84 12.75
CA ARG A 578 -49.77 -13.89 12.09
C ARG A 578 -48.41 -14.54 11.90
N ILE A 579 -48.17 -15.10 10.72
CA ILE A 579 -46.91 -15.80 10.43
C ILE A 579 -46.02 -14.95 9.53
N TYR A 580 -44.83 -14.61 10.01
CA TYR A 580 -43.82 -13.83 9.31
C TYR A 580 -42.81 -14.77 8.63
N HIS A 581 -42.91 -14.90 7.30
CA HIS A 581 -42.00 -15.76 6.51
C HIS A 581 -41.08 -15.00 5.54
N LYS A 582 -41.62 -13.99 4.85
CA LYS A 582 -40.91 -13.25 3.79
C LYS A 582 -40.77 -11.77 4.16
N THR A 583 -39.69 -11.13 3.72
CA THR A 583 -39.34 -9.74 4.07
C THR A 583 -40.44 -8.74 3.69
N TRP A 584 -40.81 -8.68 2.41
CA TRP A 584 -41.78 -7.69 1.92
C TRP A 584 -43.20 -7.87 2.48
N PRO A 585 -43.77 -9.09 2.52
CA PRO A 585 -45.06 -9.30 3.19
C PRO A 585 -45.03 -8.92 4.67
N THR A 586 -43.93 -9.20 5.37
CA THR A 586 -43.76 -8.82 6.79
C THR A 586 -43.76 -7.29 6.97
N ILE A 587 -42.99 -6.56 6.15
CA ILE A 587 -42.97 -5.09 6.19
C ILE A 587 -44.36 -4.51 5.90
N ARG A 588 -45.03 -5.03 4.86
CA ARG A 588 -46.39 -4.60 4.50
C ARG A 588 -47.39 -4.87 5.62
N LEU A 589 -47.30 -6.04 6.26
CA LEU A 589 -48.16 -6.42 7.39
C LEU A 589 -47.96 -5.49 8.59
N ILE A 590 -46.69 -5.21 8.96
CA ILE A 590 -46.36 -4.28 10.05
C ILE A 590 -46.86 -2.87 9.72
N TYR A 591 -46.68 -2.40 8.48
CA TYR A 591 -47.13 -1.08 8.06
C TYR A 591 -48.64 -0.91 8.20
N HIS A 592 -49.42 -1.87 7.71
CA HIS A 592 -50.89 -1.79 7.75
C HIS A 592 -51.47 -2.04 9.15
N GLN A 593 -50.86 -2.91 9.97
CA GLN A 593 -51.45 -3.33 11.25
C GLN A 593 -50.88 -2.58 12.46
N GLU A 594 -49.58 -2.27 12.48
CA GLU A 594 -48.89 -1.63 13.62
C GLU A 594 -48.48 -0.18 13.31
N GLY A 595 -48.66 0.28 12.07
CA GLY A 595 -48.38 1.64 11.63
C GLY A 595 -46.90 1.91 11.27
N PHE A 596 -46.69 3.01 10.53
CA PHE A 596 -45.37 3.39 9.99
C PHE A 596 -44.29 3.57 11.06
N ARG A 597 -44.62 4.17 12.21
CA ARG A 597 -43.66 4.41 13.31
C ARG A 597 -43.05 3.12 13.85
N THR A 598 -43.77 2.00 13.76
CA THR A 598 -43.31 0.70 14.26
C THR A 598 -42.15 0.13 13.43
N LEU A 599 -42.10 0.42 12.13
CA LEU A 599 -40.97 0.05 11.27
C LEU A 599 -39.64 0.70 11.69
N TYR A 600 -39.70 1.76 12.49
CA TYR A 600 -38.53 2.49 12.99
C TYR A 600 -38.24 2.27 14.49
N ARG A 601 -38.95 1.34 15.14
CA ARG A 601 -38.63 0.95 16.52
C ARG A 601 -37.24 0.33 16.58
N GLY A 602 -36.41 0.84 17.48
CA GLY A 602 -35.00 0.43 17.61
C GLY A 602 -33.99 1.27 16.83
N LEU A 603 -34.41 2.33 16.12
CA LEU A 603 -33.49 3.27 15.46
C LEU A 603 -32.59 3.99 16.48
N VAL A 604 -33.17 4.54 17.55
CA VAL A 604 -32.44 5.28 18.59
C VAL A 604 -31.32 4.44 19.23
N PRO A 605 -31.57 3.23 19.80
CA PRO A 605 -30.49 2.44 20.39
C PRO A 605 -29.44 2.01 19.36
N LYS A 606 -29.82 1.84 18.08
CA LYS A 606 -28.87 1.54 17.00
C LYS A 606 -27.94 2.71 16.73
N VAL A 607 -28.45 3.94 16.65
CA VAL A 607 -27.63 5.14 16.42
C VAL A 607 -26.74 5.43 17.63
N MET A 608 -27.27 5.29 18.84
CA MET A 608 -26.50 5.47 20.08
C MET A 608 -25.30 4.53 20.18
N ARG A 609 -25.37 3.33 19.59
CA ARG A 609 -24.25 2.38 19.55
C ARG A 609 -23.13 2.81 18.59
N LEU A 610 -23.44 3.45 17.47
CA LEU A 610 -22.46 3.69 16.38
C LEU A 610 -21.28 4.56 16.80
N GLY A 611 -21.53 5.63 17.55
CA GLY A 611 -20.49 6.58 17.97
C GLY A 611 -19.49 5.94 18.94
N PRO A 612 -19.94 5.53 20.15
CA PRO A 612 -19.08 4.90 21.14
C PRO A 612 -18.44 3.60 20.64
N GLY A 613 -19.19 2.77 19.90
CA GLY A 613 -18.66 1.51 19.37
C GLY A 613 -17.48 1.70 18.42
N GLY A 614 -17.54 2.72 17.55
CA GLY A 614 -16.42 3.06 16.67
C GLY A 614 -15.18 3.55 17.43
N GLY A 615 -15.37 4.39 18.45
CA GLY A 615 -14.29 4.92 19.28
C GLY A 615 -13.60 3.83 20.10
N ILE A 616 -14.37 2.99 20.79
CA ILE A 616 -13.86 1.87 21.61
C ILE A 616 -13.00 0.93 20.76
N MET A 617 -13.50 0.56 19.58
CA MET A 617 -12.81 -0.38 18.71
C MET A 617 -11.44 0.15 18.27
N LEU A 618 -11.35 1.44 17.95
CA LEU A 618 -10.08 2.07 17.54
C LEU A 618 -9.07 2.07 18.70
N VAL A 619 -9.47 2.57 19.87
CA VAL A 619 -8.59 2.66 21.05
C VAL A 619 -8.07 1.30 21.48
N VAL A 620 -8.95 0.30 21.54
CA VAL A 620 -8.56 -1.06 21.97
C VAL A 620 -7.65 -1.71 20.92
N PHE A 621 -7.94 -1.53 19.62
CA PHE A 621 -7.09 -2.07 18.56
C PHE A 621 -5.67 -1.52 18.64
N GLU A 622 -5.52 -0.20 18.73
CA GLU A 622 -4.20 0.45 18.81
C GLU A 622 -3.44 0.00 20.05
N THR A 623 -4.09 0.01 21.22
CA THR A 623 -3.46 -0.39 22.49
C THR A 623 -2.98 -1.84 22.46
N VAL A 624 -3.82 -2.77 21.98
CA VAL A 624 -3.47 -4.20 21.93
C VAL A 624 -2.41 -4.46 20.86
N TYR A 625 -2.49 -3.79 19.71
CA TYR A 625 -1.51 -3.93 18.64
C TYR A 625 -0.12 -3.44 19.10
N GLU A 626 -0.04 -2.26 19.72
CA GLU A 626 1.21 -1.73 20.27
C GLU A 626 1.79 -2.62 21.37
N PHE A 627 0.93 -3.19 22.22
CA PHE A 627 1.35 -4.16 23.23
C PHE A 627 1.95 -5.40 22.57
N LEU A 628 1.28 -6.01 21.59
CA LEU A 628 1.78 -7.21 20.89
C LEU A 628 3.05 -6.94 20.07
N ALA A 629 3.23 -5.72 19.57
CA ALA A 629 4.43 -5.30 18.86
C ALA A 629 5.66 -5.12 19.77
N LYS A 630 5.46 -4.87 21.08
CA LYS A 630 6.57 -4.69 22.05
C LYS A 630 7.14 -6.00 22.59
N TYR A 631 6.36 -7.09 22.62
CA TYR A 631 6.72 -8.33 23.32
C TYR A 631 7.11 -9.52 22.41
N ASN A 632 7.16 -9.32 21.09
CA ASN A 632 7.55 -10.32 20.08
C ASN A 632 8.33 -9.67 18.95
#